data_AF-A0A9P0ENY2-F1
#
_entry.id   AF-A0A9P0ENY2-F1
#
_cell.length_a   1.000
_cell.length_b   1.000
_cell.length_c   1.000
_cell.angle_alpha   90.00
_cell.angle_beta   90.00
_cell.angle_gamma   90.00
#
_symmetry.space_group_name_H-M   'P 1'
#
loop_
_entity.id
_entity.type
_entity.pdbx_description
1 polymer ?
#
loop_
_entity_poly.entity_id
_entity_poly.type
_entity_poly.pdbx_seq_one_letter_code
_entity_poly.pdbx_strand_id
1 'polypeptide(L)'
;MSVTDVQDMRAEQIYRPLDFSKNEIRLLEFKDHVCDREVPLQLDLYHVSLDDWDPEFVTLRNQNPSADILQLAQAEENTIFKWGIYTCLSYTRGDCEGEKATIFVNGVATPVDKYLEHALRDVGGSDHVHQLWVDALCINNADTFDRNQHALRRKVIFGHAWRILACVHDSKELTDYELGYIHSDQPGDAIDWYCEFLMMDCGRQVLEEALGVRHRNWGAAEQQEEIIRDEITAPLALMFDEHLGVPWRKDRESDSGDEDWHEPEPCNVRFLDIIQSYLLTLLQKQYWSRLEIIQELTENPDKTLLQWGHSWGAQPIPFPVYLALGDVLLNLHKDEEPADPELWKKLKPKLDLWSFITRRKELETATGGAERLDNVGVRELNSLVARASCTFPQDRVYAILGLFPPSVSGAVRVDYNQDAAVTMAQFRSVVPGWNCNRLEPRSESDDEGVCQGSMMELD
;
A
#
# COMPACT_ATOMS: atom_id res chain seq x y z
N MET A 1 -35.14 10.35 14.61
CA MET A 1 -34.05 9.37 14.73
C MET A 1 -32.75 10.14 14.58
N SER A 2 -31.80 9.88 15.47
CA SER A 2 -30.44 10.40 15.36
C SER A 2 -29.70 9.72 14.18
N VAL A 3 -28.59 10.30 13.71
CA VAL A 3 -27.74 9.68 12.68
C VAL A 3 -27.22 8.32 13.17
N THR A 4 -26.93 8.21 14.47
CA THR A 4 -26.49 6.98 15.14
C THR A 4 -27.58 5.91 15.10
N ASP A 5 -28.85 6.26 15.37
CA ASP A 5 -29.97 5.31 15.32
C ASP A 5 -30.12 4.69 13.91
N VAL A 6 -29.87 5.47 12.86
CA VAL A 6 -29.95 4.99 11.47
C VAL A 6 -28.77 4.08 11.12
N GLN A 7 -27.57 4.37 11.62
CA GLN A 7 -26.38 3.54 11.42
C GLN A 7 -26.51 2.20 12.14
N ASP A 8 -26.99 2.20 13.39
CA ASP A 8 -27.21 0.99 14.18
C ASP A 8 -28.25 0.07 13.54
N MET A 9 -29.38 0.63 13.06
CA MET A 9 -30.40 -0.15 12.35
C MET A 9 -29.89 -0.78 11.05
N ARG A 10 -29.01 -0.09 10.30
CA ARG A 10 -28.40 -0.66 9.09
C ARG A 10 -27.41 -1.77 9.45
N ALA A 11 -26.61 -1.56 10.49
CA ALA A 11 -25.66 -2.56 10.96
C ALA A 11 -26.38 -3.86 11.37
N GLU A 12 -27.52 -3.77 12.06
CA GLU A 12 -28.34 -4.94 12.43
C GLU A 12 -28.90 -5.70 11.22
N GLN A 13 -29.11 -5.02 10.08
CA GLN A 13 -29.58 -5.64 8.83
C GLN A 13 -28.46 -6.31 8.04
N ILE A 14 -27.24 -5.78 8.12
CA ILE A 14 -26.08 -6.27 7.37
C ILE A 14 -25.36 -7.39 8.13
N TYR A 15 -25.17 -7.22 9.44
CA TYR A 15 -24.27 -8.06 10.22
C TYR A 15 -25.02 -9.05 11.10
N ARG A 16 -24.69 -10.34 10.94
CA ARG A 16 -24.80 -11.31 12.04
C ARG A 16 -23.49 -11.35 12.86
N PRO A 17 -23.56 -11.63 14.18
CA PRO A 17 -22.38 -11.86 15.01
C PRO A 17 -21.50 -12.98 14.46
N LEU A 18 -20.18 -12.83 14.63
CA LEU A 18 -19.19 -13.86 14.30
C LEU A 18 -19.11 -14.91 15.41
N ASP A 19 -18.93 -16.17 15.02
CA ASP A 19 -18.53 -17.26 15.90
C ASP A 19 -16.99 -17.32 15.99
N PHE A 20 -16.42 -16.54 16.91
CA PHE A 20 -14.97 -16.51 17.13
C PHE A 20 -14.40 -17.86 17.60
N SER A 21 -15.21 -18.77 18.13
CA SER A 21 -14.77 -20.12 18.50
C SER A 21 -14.46 -21.01 17.29
N LYS A 22 -14.99 -20.65 16.11
CA LYS A 22 -14.72 -21.27 14.82
C LYS A 22 -13.81 -20.43 13.94
N ASN A 23 -13.13 -19.43 14.51
CA ASN A 23 -12.27 -18.51 13.75
C ASN A 23 -12.99 -17.89 12.52
N GLU A 24 -14.28 -17.56 12.69
CA GLU A 24 -15.12 -17.06 11.59
C GLU A 24 -14.73 -15.62 11.20
N ILE A 25 -14.73 -15.33 9.90
CA ILE A 25 -14.58 -13.98 9.34
C ILE A 25 -15.72 -13.68 8.36
N ARG A 26 -15.89 -12.41 7.99
CA ARG A 26 -16.80 -12.00 6.92
C ARG A 26 -15.99 -11.69 5.67
N LEU A 27 -16.50 -12.06 4.50
CA LEU A 27 -15.93 -11.74 3.20
C LEU A 27 -17.01 -11.11 2.31
N LEU A 28 -16.55 -10.30 1.37
CA LEU A 28 -17.36 -9.66 0.34
C LEU A 28 -17.20 -10.38 -0.99
N GLU A 29 -18.27 -10.44 -1.76
CA GLU A 29 -18.28 -10.88 -3.16
C GLU A 29 -19.10 -9.88 -3.99
N PHE A 30 -18.63 -9.58 -5.21
CA PHE A 30 -19.34 -8.70 -6.13
C PHE A 30 -20.49 -9.46 -6.80
N LYS A 31 -21.69 -8.88 -6.85
CA LYS A 31 -22.85 -9.52 -7.50
C LYS A 31 -22.76 -9.61 -9.01
N ASP A 32 -22.17 -8.58 -9.61
CA ASP A 32 -22.01 -8.44 -11.05
C ASP A 32 -20.60 -7.94 -11.33
N HIS A 33 -20.06 -8.23 -12.51
CA HIS A 33 -18.80 -7.63 -12.97
C HIS A 33 -19.04 -6.13 -13.18
N VAL A 34 -18.47 -5.30 -12.31
CA VAL A 34 -18.72 -3.86 -12.32
C VAL A 34 -17.74 -3.18 -13.26
N CYS A 35 -18.23 -2.80 -14.44
CA CYS A 35 -17.50 -1.89 -15.34
C CYS A 35 -18.17 -0.50 -15.43
N ASP A 36 -19.42 -0.33 -14.97
CA ASP A 36 -20.15 0.93 -15.13
C ASP A 36 -19.99 1.84 -13.90
N ARG A 37 -19.44 3.03 -14.12
CA ARG A 37 -19.20 4.07 -13.09
C ARG A 37 -20.50 4.65 -12.53
N GLU A 38 -21.57 4.68 -13.32
CA GLU A 38 -22.84 5.29 -12.89
C GLU A 38 -23.69 4.34 -12.04
N VAL A 39 -23.38 3.05 -12.04
CA VAL A 39 -24.10 2.04 -11.27
C VAL A 39 -23.46 1.89 -9.88
N PRO A 40 -24.23 2.04 -8.78
CA PRO A 40 -23.71 1.77 -7.44
C PRO A 40 -23.23 0.34 -7.28
N LEU A 41 -22.09 0.15 -6.61
CA LEU A 41 -21.54 -1.18 -6.31
C LEU A 41 -22.54 -2.02 -5.52
N GLN A 42 -22.66 -3.30 -5.90
CA GLN A 42 -23.45 -4.29 -5.20
C GLN A 42 -22.58 -5.44 -4.71
N LEU A 43 -22.54 -5.62 -3.41
CA LEU A 43 -21.74 -6.62 -2.72
C LEU A 43 -22.65 -7.52 -1.88
N ASP A 44 -22.34 -8.81 -1.85
CA ASP A 44 -22.83 -9.71 -0.81
C ASP A 44 -21.77 -9.90 0.27
N LEU A 45 -22.21 -9.91 1.52
CA LEU A 45 -21.39 -10.17 2.70
C LEU A 45 -21.78 -11.54 3.26
N TYR A 46 -20.84 -12.47 3.25
CA TYR A 46 -21.01 -13.82 3.77
C TYR A 46 -19.91 -14.17 4.77
N HIS A 47 -20.00 -15.35 5.36
CA HIS A 47 -19.16 -15.77 6.47
C HIS A 47 -18.45 -17.07 6.18
N VAL A 48 -17.21 -17.15 6.58
CA VAL A 48 -16.35 -18.32 6.38
C VAL A 48 -15.48 -18.56 7.59
N SER A 49 -14.98 -19.78 7.75
CA SER A 49 -14.01 -20.13 8.79
C SER A 49 -12.59 -20.13 8.24
N LEU A 50 -11.67 -19.48 8.94
CA LEU A 50 -10.23 -19.58 8.67
C LEU A 50 -9.62 -20.92 9.13
N ASP A 51 -10.40 -21.79 9.77
CA ASP A 51 -10.00 -23.14 10.15
C ASP A 51 -10.42 -24.20 9.10
N ASP A 52 -11.25 -23.83 8.11
CA ASP A 52 -11.71 -24.71 7.03
C ASP A 52 -10.67 -24.84 5.89
N TRP A 53 -9.45 -25.22 6.24
CA TRP A 53 -8.37 -25.46 5.29
C TRP A 53 -8.70 -26.57 4.29
N ASP A 54 -8.25 -26.39 3.04
CA ASP A 54 -8.31 -27.44 2.05
C ASP A 54 -7.34 -28.59 2.42
N PRO A 55 -7.83 -29.85 2.54
CA PRO A 55 -6.96 -30.99 2.84
C PRO A 55 -5.81 -31.21 1.84
N GLU A 56 -6.02 -30.89 0.55
CA GLU A 56 -5.02 -31.01 -0.50
C GLU A 56 -3.92 -29.97 -0.28
N PHE A 57 -4.31 -28.71 -0.11
CA PHE A 57 -3.38 -27.64 0.25
C PHE A 57 -2.59 -27.95 1.53
N VAL A 58 -3.24 -28.47 2.58
CA VAL A 58 -2.55 -28.86 3.83
C VAL A 58 -1.53 -29.97 3.56
N THR A 59 -1.87 -30.94 2.72
CA THR A 59 -0.95 -32.02 2.34
C THR A 59 0.25 -31.47 1.57
N LEU A 60 0.01 -30.61 0.60
CA LEU A 60 1.03 -29.96 -0.22
C LEU A 60 1.96 -29.08 0.62
N ARG A 61 1.41 -28.29 1.55
CA ARG A 61 2.15 -27.48 2.52
C ARG A 61 2.99 -28.33 3.47
N ASN A 62 2.46 -29.46 3.95
CA ASN A 62 3.20 -30.37 4.82
C ASN A 62 4.36 -31.07 4.10
N GLN A 63 4.21 -31.34 2.80
CA GLN A 63 5.30 -31.88 1.96
C GLN A 63 6.36 -30.81 1.65
N ASN A 64 5.96 -29.54 1.57
CA ASN A 64 6.82 -28.42 1.25
C ASN A 64 6.72 -27.32 2.34
N PRO A 65 7.18 -27.58 3.58
CA PRO A 65 6.97 -26.67 4.70
C PRO A 65 7.66 -25.30 4.53
N SER A 66 8.63 -25.22 3.60
CA SER A 66 9.37 -23.99 3.27
C SER A 66 8.88 -23.32 1.99
N ALA A 67 7.90 -23.90 1.28
CA ALA A 67 7.38 -23.32 0.05
C ALA A 67 6.35 -22.22 0.35
N ASP A 68 6.34 -21.19 -0.48
CA ASP A 68 5.39 -20.11 -0.37
C ASP A 68 3.97 -20.58 -0.71
N ILE A 69 2.97 -20.08 0.04
CA ILE A 69 1.55 -20.43 -0.11
C ILE A 69 1.08 -20.19 -1.56
N LEU A 70 1.57 -19.16 -2.24
CA LEU A 70 1.19 -18.82 -3.60
C LEU A 70 1.72 -19.84 -4.61
N GLN A 71 3.00 -20.21 -4.48
CA GLN A 71 3.59 -21.26 -5.32
C GLN A 71 2.87 -22.59 -5.14
N LEU A 72 2.44 -22.89 -3.90
CA LEU A 72 1.67 -24.09 -3.61
C LEU A 72 0.25 -24.01 -4.22
N ALA A 73 -0.48 -22.91 -4.05
CA ALA A 73 -1.84 -22.81 -4.58
C ALA A 73 -1.92 -22.47 -6.08
N GLN A 74 -0.82 -22.08 -6.73
CA GLN A 74 -0.71 -22.05 -8.20
C GLN A 74 -0.47 -23.44 -8.81
N ALA A 75 0.08 -24.38 -8.02
CA ALA A 75 0.36 -25.75 -8.47
C ALA A 75 -0.89 -26.65 -8.45
N GLU A 76 -1.89 -26.30 -7.64
CA GLU A 76 -3.22 -26.94 -7.57
C GLU A 76 -4.31 -25.91 -7.94
N GLU A 77 -5.58 -26.31 -8.09
CA GLU A 77 -6.68 -25.39 -8.45
C GLU A 77 -6.95 -24.35 -7.35
N ASN A 78 -6.17 -23.26 -7.29
CA ASN A 78 -6.40 -21.96 -6.60
C ASN A 78 -7.20 -21.99 -5.28
N THR A 79 -6.99 -22.98 -4.41
CA THR A 79 -7.75 -23.13 -3.15
C THR A 79 -6.80 -23.26 -1.96
N ILE A 80 -6.94 -22.35 -0.99
CA ILE A 80 -6.26 -22.44 0.31
C ILE A 80 -7.23 -23.02 1.34
N PHE A 81 -8.50 -22.62 1.25
CA PHE A 81 -9.60 -23.08 2.07
C PHE A 81 -10.59 -23.86 1.22
N LYS A 82 -11.41 -24.68 1.88
CA LYS A 82 -12.50 -25.43 1.22
C LYS A 82 -13.49 -24.54 0.47
N TRP A 83 -13.56 -23.27 0.85
CA TRP A 83 -14.44 -22.25 0.27
C TRP A 83 -13.72 -21.33 -0.72
N GLY A 84 -12.41 -21.52 -0.96
CA GLY A 84 -11.63 -20.76 -1.94
C GLY A 84 -10.43 -20.01 -1.36
N ILE A 85 -10.18 -18.85 -1.93
CA ILE A 85 -9.11 -17.90 -1.58
C ILE A 85 -9.70 -16.51 -1.46
N TYR A 86 -9.07 -15.66 -0.65
CA TYR A 86 -9.51 -14.27 -0.47
C TYR A 86 -8.35 -13.28 -0.54
N THR A 87 -8.67 -12.07 -0.96
CA THR A 87 -7.75 -10.92 -1.01
C THR A 87 -8.07 -9.97 0.15
N CYS A 88 -7.06 -9.46 0.84
CA CYS A 88 -7.24 -8.33 1.76
C CYS A 88 -7.04 -7.01 1.02
N LEU A 89 -7.94 -6.04 1.21
CA LEU A 89 -7.80 -4.69 0.68
C LEU A 89 -7.22 -3.77 1.75
N SER A 90 -6.11 -3.11 1.43
CA SER A 90 -5.57 -1.97 2.16
C SER A 90 -5.66 -0.75 1.26
N TYR A 91 -6.29 0.34 1.71
CA TYR A 91 -6.64 1.47 0.83
C TYR A 91 -6.37 2.83 1.50
N THR A 92 -6.24 3.90 0.73
CA THR A 92 -6.16 5.27 1.31
C THR A 92 -7.43 5.55 2.11
N ARG A 93 -7.33 6.06 3.34
CA ARG A 93 -8.50 6.48 4.13
C ARG A 93 -8.47 7.99 4.30
N GLY A 94 -9.63 8.64 4.16
CA GLY A 94 -9.81 10.06 4.49
C GLY A 94 -11.12 10.60 3.94
N ASP A 95 -11.72 11.58 4.59
CA ASP A 95 -12.97 12.18 4.11
C ASP A 95 -12.66 13.26 3.06
N CYS A 96 -13.02 13.02 1.80
CA CYS A 96 -13.12 14.11 0.81
C CYS A 96 -14.33 14.99 1.19
N GLU A 97 -14.08 16.07 1.94
CA GLU A 97 -15.06 17.11 2.29
C GLU A 97 -16.37 16.62 2.95
N GLY A 98 -16.37 15.42 3.53
CA GLY A 98 -17.54 14.81 4.19
C GLY A 98 -18.56 14.18 3.23
N GLU A 99 -18.28 14.12 1.93
CA GLU A 99 -19.12 13.41 0.96
C GLU A 99 -18.83 11.91 1.00
N LYS A 100 -19.88 11.09 1.20
CA LYS A 100 -19.78 9.63 1.18
C LYS A 100 -20.42 9.09 -0.08
N ALA A 101 -19.76 8.12 -0.71
CA ALA A 101 -20.36 7.35 -1.79
C ALA A 101 -21.35 6.32 -1.22
N THR A 102 -22.38 5.96 -1.98
CA THR A 102 -23.35 4.94 -1.55
C THR A 102 -23.15 3.67 -2.34
N ILE A 103 -22.93 2.57 -1.62
CA ILE A 103 -22.90 1.20 -2.17
C ILE A 103 -24.03 0.37 -1.55
N PHE A 104 -24.27 -0.83 -2.06
CA PHE A 104 -25.24 -1.76 -1.50
C PHE A 104 -24.55 -3.02 -0.99
N VAL A 105 -24.69 -3.31 0.30
CA VAL A 105 -24.18 -4.53 0.92
C VAL A 105 -25.36 -5.37 1.37
N ASN A 106 -25.52 -6.59 0.85
CA ASN A 106 -26.70 -7.43 1.06
C ASN A 106 -28.02 -6.69 0.71
N GLY A 107 -27.98 -5.79 -0.27
CA GLY A 107 -29.12 -4.95 -0.67
C GLY A 107 -29.41 -3.74 0.23
N VAL A 108 -28.59 -3.51 1.27
CA VAL A 108 -28.72 -2.35 2.18
C VAL A 108 -27.82 -1.21 1.73
N ALA A 109 -28.40 -0.03 1.50
CA ALA A 109 -27.66 1.18 1.16
C ALA A 109 -26.70 1.58 2.29
N THR A 110 -25.41 1.51 1.99
CA THR A 110 -24.31 1.66 2.93
C THR A 110 -23.41 2.82 2.48
N PRO A 111 -23.29 3.90 3.27
CA PRO A 111 -22.38 4.99 2.94
C PRO A 111 -20.95 4.55 3.22
N VAL A 112 -20.07 4.75 2.24
CA VAL A 112 -18.65 4.45 2.32
C VAL A 112 -17.83 5.67 1.93
N ASP A 113 -16.58 5.63 2.36
CA ASP A 113 -15.59 6.61 1.95
C ASP A 113 -15.37 6.60 0.43
N LYS A 114 -15.11 7.76 -0.19
CA LYS A 114 -14.88 7.82 -1.64
C LYS A 114 -13.62 7.05 -2.06
N TYR A 115 -12.56 7.07 -1.26
CA TYR A 115 -11.38 6.24 -1.52
C TYR A 115 -11.71 4.75 -1.45
N LEU A 116 -12.60 4.34 -0.54
CA LEU A 116 -13.04 2.94 -0.46
C LEU A 116 -13.87 2.55 -1.68
N GLU A 117 -14.82 3.38 -2.09
CA GLU A 117 -15.65 3.11 -3.26
C GLU A 117 -14.80 2.97 -4.52
N HIS A 118 -13.85 3.89 -4.70
CA HIS A 118 -12.90 3.86 -5.81
C HIS A 118 -12.05 2.58 -5.77
N ALA A 119 -11.43 2.28 -4.62
CA ALA A 119 -10.62 1.07 -4.48
C ALA A 119 -11.43 -0.21 -4.74
N LEU A 120 -12.71 -0.25 -4.32
CA LEU A 120 -13.60 -1.38 -4.63
C LEU A 120 -13.93 -1.48 -6.12
N ARG A 121 -14.01 -0.37 -6.86
CA ARG A 121 -14.18 -0.41 -8.33
C ARG A 121 -12.94 -0.93 -9.03
N ASP A 122 -11.76 -0.45 -8.64
CA ASP A 122 -10.48 -0.94 -9.18
C ASP A 122 -10.36 -2.45 -8.95
N VAL A 123 -10.74 -2.93 -7.75
CA VAL A 123 -10.80 -4.35 -7.42
C VAL A 123 -11.84 -5.11 -8.26
N GLY A 124 -13.06 -4.58 -8.36
CA GLY A 124 -14.19 -5.23 -9.04
C GLY A 124 -14.05 -5.34 -10.56
N GLY A 125 -13.19 -4.50 -11.16
CA GLY A 125 -12.79 -4.61 -12.57
C GLY A 125 -11.70 -5.65 -12.83
N SER A 126 -11.09 -6.24 -11.79
CA SER A 126 -10.09 -7.30 -11.91
C SER A 126 -10.75 -8.67 -11.97
N ASP A 127 -10.53 -9.42 -13.05
CA ASP A 127 -11.03 -10.80 -13.21
C ASP A 127 -10.54 -11.79 -12.13
N HIS A 128 -9.56 -11.37 -11.31
CA HIS A 128 -8.84 -12.24 -10.37
C HIS A 128 -9.20 -11.98 -8.90
N VAL A 129 -10.21 -11.16 -8.59
CA VAL A 129 -10.65 -10.92 -7.20
C VAL A 129 -12.11 -11.33 -7.02
N HIS A 130 -12.33 -12.54 -6.50
CA HIS A 130 -13.68 -13.07 -6.24
C HIS A 130 -14.14 -12.82 -4.80
N GLN A 131 -13.22 -12.89 -3.84
CA GLN A 131 -13.53 -12.79 -2.41
C GLN A 131 -12.62 -11.77 -1.75
N LEU A 132 -13.21 -10.78 -1.09
CA LEU A 132 -12.51 -9.62 -0.56
C LEU A 132 -12.74 -9.46 0.94
N TRP A 133 -11.68 -9.17 1.68
CA TRP A 133 -11.75 -8.69 3.05
C TRP A 133 -11.33 -7.22 3.10
N VAL A 134 -12.19 -6.36 3.63
CA VAL A 134 -11.86 -4.96 3.93
C VAL A 134 -12.44 -4.58 5.29
N ASP A 135 -11.63 -3.94 6.12
CA ASP A 135 -11.98 -3.63 7.50
C ASP A 135 -13.24 -2.77 7.66
N ALA A 136 -13.47 -1.83 6.75
CA ALA A 136 -14.60 -0.92 6.79
C ALA A 136 -15.97 -1.64 6.68
N LEU A 137 -16.02 -2.80 6.01
CA LEU A 137 -17.24 -3.52 5.69
C LEU A 137 -17.30 -4.95 6.25
N CYS A 138 -16.15 -5.57 6.54
CA CYS A 138 -16.11 -6.92 7.11
C CYS A 138 -16.15 -6.92 8.65
N ILE A 139 -15.84 -5.77 9.26
CA ILE A 139 -15.94 -5.52 10.70
C ILE A 139 -17.21 -4.72 10.95
N ASN A 140 -18.04 -5.15 11.90
CA ASN A 140 -19.11 -4.28 12.39
C ASN A 140 -18.50 -3.16 13.24
N ASN A 141 -18.13 -2.05 12.60
CA ASN A 141 -17.47 -0.92 13.26
C ASN A 141 -18.35 -0.21 14.31
N ALA A 142 -19.67 -0.44 14.30
CA ALA A 142 -20.60 0.02 15.34
C ALA A 142 -20.54 -0.84 16.61
N ASP A 143 -20.08 -2.10 16.53
CA ASP A 143 -19.94 -3.00 17.66
C ASP A 143 -18.49 -3.02 18.18
N THR A 144 -18.28 -2.46 19.37
CA THR A 144 -16.97 -2.46 20.03
C THR A 144 -16.46 -3.87 20.33
N PHE A 145 -17.34 -4.84 20.61
CA PHE A 145 -16.91 -6.21 20.82
C PHE A 145 -16.30 -6.80 19.54
N ASP A 146 -16.98 -6.61 18.40
CA ASP A 146 -16.48 -7.07 17.09
C ASP A 146 -15.13 -6.41 16.75
N ARG A 147 -15.01 -5.09 16.93
CA ARG A 147 -13.75 -4.35 16.74
C ARG A 147 -12.61 -4.90 17.60
N ASN A 148 -12.87 -5.14 18.89
CA ASN A 148 -11.88 -5.70 19.82
C ASN A 148 -11.35 -7.06 19.33
N GLN A 149 -12.24 -7.92 18.86
CA GLN A 149 -11.85 -9.24 18.34
C GLN A 149 -11.06 -9.13 17.04
N HIS A 150 -11.42 -8.24 16.14
CA HIS A 150 -10.70 -8.04 14.89
C HIS A 150 -9.31 -7.43 15.07
N ALA A 151 -9.13 -6.51 16.03
CA ALA A 151 -7.80 -5.96 16.34
C ALA A 151 -6.80 -7.05 16.76
N LEU A 152 -7.25 -8.09 17.45
CA LEU A 152 -6.42 -9.26 17.80
C LEU A 152 -6.15 -10.18 16.60
N ARG A 153 -7.04 -10.20 15.60
CA ARG A 153 -7.03 -11.16 14.51
C ARG A 153 -6.43 -10.62 13.21
N ARG A 154 -6.15 -9.32 13.11
CA ARG A 154 -5.59 -8.68 11.90
C ARG A 154 -4.36 -9.43 11.38
N LYS A 155 -3.45 -9.84 12.27
CA LYS A 155 -2.28 -10.66 11.92
C LYS A 155 -2.66 -11.90 11.11
N VAL A 156 -3.57 -12.69 11.64
CA VAL A 156 -4.00 -13.96 11.03
C VAL A 156 -4.78 -13.70 9.73
N ILE A 157 -5.65 -12.69 9.71
CA ILE A 157 -6.46 -12.34 8.54
C ILE A 157 -5.56 -11.91 7.36
N PHE A 158 -4.59 -11.03 7.57
CA PHE A 158 -3.68 -10.61 6.50
C PHE A 158 -2.65 -11.69 6.16
N GLY A 159 -2.14 -12.41 7.15
CA GLY A 159 -1.16 -13.48 6.95
C GLY A 159 -1.70 -14.72 6.23
N HIS A 160 -3.00 -14.99 6.34
CA HIS A 160 -3.66 -16.11 5.62
C HIS A 160 -4.28 -15.70 4.28
N ALA A 161 -4.30 -14.41 3.96
CA ALA A 161 -4.83 -13.94 2.68
C ALA A 161 -3.98 -14.47 1.52
N TRP A 162 -4.65 -14.75 0.39
CA TRP A 162 -3.97 -15.09 -0.87
C TRP A 162 -3.01 -13.99 -1.28
N ARG A 163 -3.50 -12.75 -1.19
CA ARG A 163 -2.73 -11.54 -1.46
C ARG A 163 -3.31 -10.37 -0.70
N ILE A 164 -2.51 -9.32 -0.62
CA ILE A 164 -2.95 -8.00 -0.16
C ILE A 164 -2.95 -7.09 -1.39
N LEU A 165 -4.04 -6.39 -1.64
CA LEU A 165 -4.06 -5.30 -2.61
C LEU A 165 -3.93 -3.98 -1.85
N ALA A 166 -2.82 -3.28 -2.04
CA ALA A 166 -2.53 -1.98 -1.48
C ALA A 166 -2.89 -0.89 -2.50
N CYS A 167 -4.09 -0.34 -2.37
CA CYS A 167 -4.62 0.72 -3.21
C CYS A 167 -4.16 2.09 -2.70
N VAL A 168 -3.33 2.75 -3.49
CA VAL A 168 -2.74 4.06 -3.16
C VAL A 168 -3.34 5.11 -4.08
N HIS A 169 -4.23 5.93 -3.52
CA HIS A 169 -4.91 7.02 -4.21
C HIS A 169 -4.74 8.36 -3.48
N ASP A 170 -4.92 9.47 -4.18
CA ASP A 170 -5.14 10.80 -3.59
C ASP A 170 -6.40 11.51 -4.10
N SER A 171 -6.68 12.68 -3.52
CA SER A 171 -7.87 13.48 -3.83
C SER A 171 -7.88 14.01 -5.26
N LYS A 172 -6.69 14.27 -5.85
CA LYS A 172 -6.59 14.73 -7.23
C LYS A 172 -6.93 13.60 -8.19
N GLU A 173 -6.41 12.40 -7.96
CA GLU A 173 -6.71 11.19 -8.72
C GLU A 173 -8.20 10.83 -8.64
N LEU A 174 -8.81 10.95 -7.46
CA LEU A 174 -10.26 10.83 -7.30
C LEU A 174 -11.02 11.89 -8.11
N THR A 175 -10.56 13.13 -8.10
CA THR A 175 -11.21 14.23 -8.85
C THR A 175 -11.10 13.99 -10.36
N ASP A 176 -9.91 13.62 -10.84
CA ASP A 176 -9.67 13.30 -12.25
C ASP A 176 -10.51 12.09 -12.67
N TYR A 177 -10.64 11.09 -11.79
CA TYR A 177 -11.52 9.94 -11.97
C TYR A 177 -13.01 10.32 -12.04
N GLU A 178 -13.51 11.13 -11.09
CA GLU A 178 -14.89 11.63 -11.06
C GLU A 178 -15.23 12.46 -12.30
N LEU A 179 -14.26 13.24 -12.82
CA LEU A 179 -14.41 14.05 -14.02
C LEU A 179 -14.23 13.28 -15.33
N GLY A 180 -13.91 11.97 -15.26
CA GLY A 180 -13.75 11.13 -16.44
C GLY A 180 -12.46 11.38 -17.23
N TYR A 181 -11.48 12.07 -16.63
CA TYR A 181 -10.14 12.22 -17.21
C TYR A 181 -9.39 10.90 -17.08
N ILE A 182 -9.68 9.95 -17.99
CA ILE A 182 -8.82 8.80 -18.19
C ILE A 182 -7.66 9.27 -19.05
N HIS A 183 -6.52 9.48 -18.42
CA HIS A 183 -5.28 9.60 -19.16
C HIS A 183 -4.87 8.20 -19.61
N SER A 184 -5.26 7.80 -20.83
CA SER A 184 -4.58 6.68 -21.48
C SER A 184 -3.11 7.07 -21.61
N ASP A 185 -2.22 6.23 -21.07
CA ASP A 185 -0.76 6.39 -21.08
C ASP A 185 -0.21 7.36 -20.03
N GLN A 186 -0.39 7.02 -18.75
CA GLN A 186 0.37 7.65 -17.68
C GLN A 186 1.83 7.12 -17.72
N PRO A 187 2.84 8.01 -17.67
CA PRO A 187 4.25 7.58 -17.56
C PRO A 187 4.52 6.62 -16.40
N GLY A 188 3.67 6.67 -15.36
CA GLY A 188 3.72 5.74 -14.22
C GLY A 188 3.52 4.28 -14.61
N ASP A 189 2.55 3.98 -15.49
CA ASP A 189 2.23 2.60 -15.88
C ASP A 189 3.40 1.95 -16.63
N ALA A 190 4.09 2.74 -17.47
CA ALA A 190 5.28 2.31 -18.16
C ALA A 190 6.42 2.02 -17.16
N ILE A 191 6.70 2.96 -16.23
CA ILE A 191 7.71 2.78 -15.18
C ILE A 191 7.47 1.51 -14.39
N ASP A 192 6.23 1.30 -13.99
CA ASP A 192 5.79 0.16 -13.21
C ASP A 192 6.04 -1.16 -13.94
N TRP A 193 5.59 -1.26 -15.19
CA TRP A 193 5.82 -2.42 -16.03
C TRP A 193 7.33 -2.71 -16.21
N TYR A 194 8.14 -1.68 -16.47
CA TYR A 194 9.59 -1.86 -16.63
C TYR A 194 10.28 -2.30 -15.34
N CYS A 195 9.93 -1.69 -14.21
CA CYS A 195 10.53 -2.06 -12.92
C CYS A 195 10.14 -3.47 -12.50
N GLU A 196 8.89 -3.87 -12.76
CA GLU A 196 8.43 -5.25 -12.58
C GLU A 196 9.24 -6.20 -13.46
N PHE A 197 9.29 -5.97 -14.77
CA PHE A 197 10.03 -6.83 -15.70
C PHE A 197 11.51 -6.97 -15.33
N LEU A 198 12.20 -5.85 -15.05
CA LEU A 198 13.61 -5.88 -14.67
C LEU A 198 13.83 -6.64 -13.36
N MET A 199 12.92 -6.53 -12.40
CA MET A 199 13.08 -7.23 -11.11
C MET A 199 12.68 -8.69 -11.17
N MET A 200 11.54 -9.00 -11.79
CA MET A 200 10.90 -10.31 -11.75
C MET A 200 11.46 -11.26 -12.81
N ASP A 201 11.68 -10.76 -14.03
CA ASP A 201 12.19 -11.58 -15.13
C ASP A 201 13.72 -11.53 -15.23
N CYS A 202 14.32 -10.36 -14.99
CA CYS A 202 15.77 -10.17 -15.14
C CYS A 202 16.54 -10.25 -13.81
N GLY A 203 15.86 -10.06 -12.68
CA GLY A 203 16.44 -10.12 -11.34
C GLY A 203 16.96 -8.78 -10.81
N ARG A 204 16.97 -8.64 -9.47
CA ARG A 204 17.37 -7.42 -8.74
C ARG A 204 18.69 -6.80 -9.19
N GLN A 205 19.69 -7.61 -9.58
CA GLN A 205 20.99 -7.09 -10.01
C GLN A 205 20.87 -6.23 -11.28
N VAL A 206 20.05 -6.68 -12.24
CA VAL A 206 19.80 -5.98 -13.50
C VAL A 206 19.10 -4.65 -13.25
N LEU A 207 18.10 -4.62 -12.36
CA LEU A 207 17.46 -3.38 -11.93
C LEU A 207 18.46 -2.38 -11.34
N GLU A 208 19.34 -2.83 -10.43
CA GLU A 208 20.34 -1.96 -9.80
C GLU A 208 21.41 -1.43 -10.78
N GLU A 209 21.74 -2.20 -11.81
CA GLU A 209 22.63 -1.78 -12.89
C GLU A 209 21.95 -0.81 -13.87
N ALA A 210 20.67 -1.03 -14.21
CA ALA A 210 19.87 -0.11 -15.02
C ALA A 210 19.70 1.26 -14.34
N LEU A 211 19.62 1.27 -13.01
CA LEU A 211 19.61 2.49 -12.19
C LEU A 211 21.02 3.11 -12.02
N GLY A 212 22.07 2.45 -12.48
CA GLY A 212 23.45 2.95 -12.42
C GLY A 212 24.07 2.92 -11.02
N VAL A 213 23.54 2.11 -10.09
CA VAL A 213 23.99 2.05 -8.69
C VAL A 213 25.04 0.95 -8.47
N ARG A 214 25.10 -0.06 -9.35
CA ARG A 214 26.19 -1.05 -9.40
C ARG A 214 27.13 -0.81 -10.58
N HIS A 215 28.40 -1.15 -10.40
CA HIS A 215 29.42 -1.05 -11.44
C HIS A 215 29.17 -2.12 -12.52
N ARG A 216 29.07 -1.69 -13.79
CA ARG A 216 28.73 -2.55 -14.95
C ARG A 216 29.64 -3.77 -15.03
N ASN A 217 29.06 -4.97 -15.00
CA ASN A 217 29.80 -6.20 -15.34
C ASN A 217 28.91 -7.19 -16.12
N TRP A 218 28.23 -6.69 -17.16
CA TRP A 218 27.51 -7.52 -18.11
C TRP A 218 28.53 -8.29 -18.96
N GLY A 219 28.81 -9.53 -18.58
CA GLY A 219 29.57 -10.42 -19.43
C GLY A 219 28.82 -10.63 -20.76
N ALA A 220 29.33 -10.06 -21.85
CA ALA A 220 28.95 -10.35 -23.24
C ALA A 220 27.43 -10.34 -23.57
N ALA A 221 26.69 -9.41 -22.99
CA ALA A 221 25.24 -9.28 -23.13
C ALA A 221 24.83 -8.02 -23.92
N GLU A 222 25.49 -7.75 -25.05
CA GLU A 222 25.19 -6.60 -25.93
C GLU A 222 23.70 -6.51 -26.32
N GLN A 223 23.03 -7.66 -26.48
CA GLN A 223 21.59 -7.70 -26.81
C GLN A 223 20.69 -7.16 -25.68
N GLN A 224 21.05 -7.35 -24.42
CA GLN A 224 20.25 -6.87 -23.30
C GLN A 224 20.49 -5.37 -23.05
N GLU A 225 21.69 -4.87 -23.35
CA GLU A 225 21.99 -3.43 -23.35
C GLU A 225 21.25 -2.67 -24.46
N GLU A 226 21.14 -3.24 -25.67
CA GLU A 226 20.37 -2.67 -26.78
C GLU A 226 18.88 -2.58 -26.42
N ILE A 227 18.30 -3.63 -25.81
CA ILE A 227 16.91 -3.63 -25.34
C ILE A 227 16.67 -2.56 -24.26
N ILE A 228 17.51 -2.47 -23.21
CA ILE A 228 17.33 -1.48 -22.14
C ILE A 228 17.46 -0.04 -22.68
N ARG A 229 18.35 0.18 -23.64
CA ARG A 229 18.54 1.50 -24.22
C ARG A 229 17.40 1.87 -25.17
N ASP A 230 17.14 1.02 -26.15
CA ASP A 230 16.27 1.33 -27.30
C ASP A 230 14.79 1.09 -27.00
N GLU A 231 14.46 0.12 -26.14
CA GLU A 231 13.07 -0.19 -25.77
C GLU A 231 12.62 0.44 -24.44
N ILE A 232 13.54 0.87 -23.56
CA ILE A 232 13.18 1.39 -22.22
C ILE A 232 13.57 2.85 -22.04
N THR A 233 14.87 3.15 -22.11
CA THR A 233 15.37 4.48 -21.74
C THR A 233 14.96 5.55 -22.76
N ALA A 234 15.05 5.25 -24.06
CA ALA A 234 14.69 6.18 -25.12
C ALA A 234 13.16 6.48 -25.16
N PRO A 235 12.25 5.48 -25.09
CA PRO A 235 10.82 5.76 -25.02
C PRO A 235 10.40 6.53 -23.76
N LEU A 236 10.94 6.17 -22.59
CA LEU A 236 10.64 6.89 -21.34
C LEU A 236 11.13 8.35 -21.39
N ALA A 237 12.34 8.60 -21.89
CA ALA A 237 12.86 9.97 -22.04
C ALA A 237 11.96 10.82 -22.95
N LEU A 238 11.50 10.26 -24.08
CA LEU A 238 10.55 10.93 -24.98
C LEU A 238 9.21 11.21 -24.30
N MET A 239 8.64 10.23 -23.59
CA MET A 239 7.37 10.40 -22.87
C MET A 239 7.48 11.48 -21.78
N PHE A 240 8.59 11.52 -21.03
CA PHE A 240 8.81 12.52 -19.99
C PHE A 240 9.04 13.93 -20.55
N ASP A 241 9.76 14.07 -21.67
CA ASP A 241 9.91 15.37 -22.34
C ASP A 241 8.56 15.92 -22.84
N GLU A 242 7.68 15.05 -23.38
CA GLU A 242 6.32 15.45 -23.78
C GLU A 242 5.42 15.82 -22.58
N HIS A 243 5.48 15.06 -21.48
CA HIS A 243 4.60 15.27 -20.32
C HIS A 243 5.06 16.37 -19.36
N LEU A 244 6.37 16.60 -19.19
CA LEU A 244 6.89 17.65 -18.30
C LEU A 244 6.88 19.04 -18.94
N GLY A 245 6.49 19.14 -20.22
CA GLY A 245 6.33 20.40 -20.92
C GLY A 245 7.61 21.24 -20.88
N VAL A 246 8.78 20.60 -20.97
CA VAL A 246 10.06 21.32 -21.03
C VAL A 246 9.96 22.27 -22.23
N PRO A 247 9.88 23.59 -22.03
CA PRO A 247 9.67 24.50 -23.14
C PRO A 247 10.89 24.37 -24.04
N TRP A 248 10.66 24.20 -25.35
CA TRP A 248 11.68 24.40 -26.39
C TRP A 248 12.50 25.64 -25.98
N ARG A 249 13.74 25.43 -25.53
CA ARG A 249 14.59 26.54 -25.12
C ARG A 249 14.87 27.35 -26.36
N LYS A 250 14.30 28.55 -26.43
CA LYS A 250 14.73 29.56 -27.37
C LYS A 250 16.12 30.01 -26.91
N ASP A 251 17.15 29.31 -27.35
CA ASP A 251 18.51 29.78 -27.12
C ASP A 251 18.66 31.18 -27.74
N ARG A 252 19.40 32.02 -27.02
CA ARG A 252 19.57 33.45 -27.30
C ARG A 252 19.73 33.72 -28.79
N GLU A 253 18.87 34.62 -29.29
CA GLU A 253 18.88 35.24 -30.61
C GLU A 253 20.28 35.27 -31.23
N SER A 254 20.55 34.31 -32.11
CA SER A 254 21.58 34.45 -33.13
C SER A 254 21.00 35.33 -34.24
N ASP A 255 21.63 36.48 -34.45
CA ASP A 255 21.24 37.57 -35.35
C ASP A 255 21.39 37.22 -36.86
N SER A 256 21.25 35.95 -37.21
CA SER A 256 21.22 35.44 -38.58
C SER A 256 19.83 34.86 -38.83
N GLY A 257 19.08 35.48 -39.74
CA GLY A 257 17.68 35.17 -40.05
C GLY A 257 17.45 33.83 -40.75
N ASP A 258 18.12 32.77 -40.30
CA ASP A 258 17.79 31.39 -40.62
C ASP A 258 17.12 30.79 -39.38
N GLU A 259 15.82 30.49 -39.48
CA GLU A 259 15.06 29.74 -38.47
C GLU A 259 15.50 28.27 -38.53
N ASP A 260 16.71 27.98 -38.06
CA ASP A 260 17.17 26.61 -37.83
C ASP A 260 16.49 26.08 -36.56
N TRP A 261 15.39 25.35 -36.75
CA TRP A 261 14.80 24.51 -35.72
C TRP A 261 15.77 23.37 -35.41
N HIS A 262 16.59 23.52 -34.37
CA HIS A 262 17.34 22.40 -33.82
C HIS A 262 16.39 21.48 -33.05
N GLU A 263 16.43 20.18 -33.33
CA GLU A 263 15.90 19.18 -32.39
C GLU A 263 16.57 19.44 -31.03
N PRO A 264 15.82 19.51 -29.91
CA PRO A 264 16.42 19.66 -28.60
C PRO A 264 17.40 18.50 -28.40
N GLU A 265 18.63 18.79 -27.97
CA GLU A 265 19.52 17.73 -27.50
C GLU A 265 18.73 16.93 -26.45
N PRO A 266 18.55 15.60 -26.61
CA PRO A 266 17.72 14.82 -25.71
C PRO A 266 18.24 15.07 -24.30
N CYS A 267 17.35 15.51 -23.40
CA CYS A 267 17.71 15.65 -22.00
C CYS A 267 18.32 14.31 -21.56
N ASN A 268 19.61 14.31 -21.16
CA ASN A 268 20.25 13.13 -20.58
C ASN A 268 19.67 12.90 -19.16
N VAL A 269 18.35 12.68 -19.07
CA VAL A 269 17.68 12.28 -17.84
C VAL A 269 18.07 10.84 -17.59
N ARG A 270 18.77 10.58 -16.49
CA ARG A 270 19.10 9.19 -16.14
C ARG A 270 17.81 8.51 -15.70
N PHE A 271 17.67 7.23 -16.00
CA PHE A 271 16.53 6.43 -15.54
C PHE A 271 16.34 6.53 -14.01
N LEU A 272 17.44 6.63 -13.25
CA LEU A 272 17.42 6.88 -11.82
C LEU A 272 16.69 8.18 -11.42
N ASP A 273 16.89 9.26 -12.17
CA ASP A 273 16.29 10.56 -11.86
C ASP A 273 14.75 10.52 -12.09
N ILE A 274 14.31 9.75 -13.10
CA ILE A 274 12.89 9.46 -13.37
C ILE A 274 12.28 8.67 -12.21
N ILE A 275 12.94 7.58 -11.81
CA ILE A 275 12.48 6.69 -10.74
C ILE A 275 12.42 7.43 -9.39
N GLN A 276 13.39 8.30 -9.12
CA GLN A 276 13.33 9.21 -7.98
C GLN A 276 12.05 10.04 -8.03
N SER A 277 11.81 10.80 -9.09
CA SER A 277 10.60 11.62 -9.24
C SER A 277 9.29 10.83 -9.08
N TYR A 278 9.23 9.64 -9.66
CA TYR A 278 8.09 8.73 -9.56
C TYR A 278 7.83 8.28 -8.11
N LEU A 279 8.86 7.79 -7.42
CA LEU A 279 8.74 7.36 -6.01
C LEU A 279 8.48 8.54 -5.07
N LEU A 280 9.01 9.72 -5.37
CA LEU A 280 8.72 10.95 -4.63
C LEU A 280 7.21 11.26 -4.69
N THR A 281 6.58 11.06 -5.84
CA THR A 281 5.14 11.27 -6.01
C THR A 281 4.33 10.21 -5.27
N LEU A 282 4.69 8.93 -5.41
CA LEU A 282 4.04 7.83 -4.70
C LEU A 282 4.11 8.01 -3.19
N LEU A 283 5.30 8.27 -2.67
CA LEU A 283 5.52 8.34 -1.23
C LEU A 283 4.82 9.54 -0.62
N GLN A 284 4.51 10.61 -1.36
CA GLN A 284 3.78 11.75 -0.78
C GLN A 284 2.32 11.44 -0.43
N LYS A 285 1.74 10.36 -1.00
CA LYS A 285 0.34 9.97 -0.81
C LYS A 285 0.00 9.70 0.66
N GLN A 286 -1.24 10.01 1.04
CA GLN A 286 -1.75 9.90 2.42
C GLN A 286 -1.75 8.45 2.92
N TYR A 287 -1.90 7.47 2.01
CA TYR A 287 -1.81 6.04 2.30
C TYR A 287 -0.64 5.70 3.24
N TRP A 288 0.56 6.19 2.92
CA TRP A 288 1.81 5.87 3.63
C TRP A 288 1.91 6.45 5.04
N SER A 289 1.00 7.35 5.41
CA SER A 289 0.94 7.92 6.76
C SER A 289 0.08 7.05 7.70
N ARG A 290 -0.67 6.08 7.20
CA ARG A 290 -1.55 5.23 8.02
C ARG A 290 -0.74 4.35 8.96
N LEU A 291 -1.20 4.21 10.20
CA LEU A 291 -0.54 3.37 11.20
C LEU A 291 -0.75 1.88 10.93
N GLU A 292 -1.94 1.51 10.45
CA GLU A 292 -2.33 0.12 10.27
C GLU A 292 -1.53 -0.59 9.19
N ILE A 293 -1.08 0.14 8.16
CA ILE A 293 -0.29 -0.43 7.06
C ILE A 293 1.04 -1.00 7.55
N ILE A 294 1.55 -0.52 8.70
CA ILE A 294 2.78 -1.05 9.30
C ILE A 294 2.62 -2.54 9.54
N GLN A 295 1.49 -2.98 10.11
CA GLN A 295 1.25 -4.41 10.28
C GLN A 295 0.75 -5.04 8.97
N GLU A 296 -0.23 -4.44 8.30
CA GLU A 296 -0.85 -5.02 7.09
C GLU A 296 0.20 -5.42 6.05
N LEU A 297 1.12 -4.51 5.70
CA LEU A 297 2.16 -4.75 4.68
C LEU A 297 3.30 -5.62 5.18
N THR A 298 3.48 -5.72 6.50
CA THR A 298 4.53 -6.56 7.10
C THR A 298 4.11 -8.04 7.19
N GLU A 299 2.81 -8.34 7.28
CA GLU A 299 2.35 -9.73 7.42
C GLU A 299 2.53 -10.56 6.13
N ASN A 300 2.44 -9.93 4.95
CA ASN A 300 2.52 -10.67 3.68
C ASN A 300 3.12 -9.83 2.53
N PRO A 301 4.35 -9.29 2.67
CA PRO A 301 4.93 -8.36 1.70
C PRO A 301 5.13 -8.97 0.31
N ASP A 302 5.46 -10.27 0.22
CA ASP A 302 5.69 -10.95 -1.07
C ASP A 302 4.42 -11.19 -1.87
N LYS A 303 3.27 -11.23 -1.19
CA LYS A 303 1.95 -11.34 -1.82
C LYS A 303 1.20 -10.03 -1.79
N THR A 304 1.87 -8.93 -1.46
CA THR A 304 1.29 -7.60 -1.56
C THR A 304 1.47 -7.11 -2.98
N LEU A 305 0.38 -6.68 -3.61
CA LEU A 305 0.38 -5.97 -4.88
C LEU A 305 -0.03 -4.53 -4.62
N LEU A 306 0.70 -3.57 -5.18
CA LEU A 306 0.43 -2.16 -5.06
C LEU A 306 -0.29 -1.68 -6.32
N GLN A 307 -1.46 -1.08 -6.12
CA GLN A 307 -2.22 -0.43 -7.18
C GLN A 307 -2.04 1.07 -7.02
N TRP A 308 -1.35 1.71 -7.97
CA TRP A 308 -1.21 3.15 -8.09
C TRP A 308 -1.26 3.55 -9.57
N GLY A 309 -1.84 4.70 -9.90
CA GLY A 309 -2.02 5.15 -11.28
C GLY A 309 -3.27 4.53 -11.94
N HIS A 310 -3.90 5.30 -12.82
CA HIS A 310 -5.12 4.92 -13.53
C HIS A 310 -4.91 4.89 -15.04
N SER A 311 -4.56 3.72 -15.56
CA SER A 311 -5.11 3.29 -16.84
C SER A 311 -6.04 2.09 -16.62
N TRP A 312 -7.14 2.06 -17.36
CA TRP A 312 -8.08 0.94 -17.31
C TRP A 312 -7.36 -0.35 -17.72
N GLY A 313 -7.24 -1.29 -16.78
CA GLY A 313 -6.58 -2.59 -17.00
C GLY A 313 -5.10 -2.65 -16.58
N ALA A 314 -4.51 -1.56 -16.06
CA ALA A 314 -3.18 -1.62 -15.44
C ALA A 314 -3.18 -2.65 -14.31
N GLN A 315 -2.25 -3.60 -14.37
CA GLN A 315 -2.09 -4.61 -13.34
C GLN A 315 -1.37 -4.00 -12.13
N PRO A 316 -1.80 -4.34 -10.90
CA PRO A 316 -1.09 -3.91 -9.71
C PRO A 316 0.29 -4.58 -9.65
N ILE A 317 1.29 -3.80 -9.25
CA ILE A 317 2.69 -4.21 -9.28
C ILE A 317 3.08 -4.90 -7.97
N PRO A 318 3.86 -6.00 -8.00
CA PRO A 318 4.34 -6.64 -6.78
C PRO A 318 5.09 -5.65 -5.86
N PHE A 319 4.66 -5.57 -4.60
CA PHE A 319 5.28 -4.69 -3.61
C PHE A 319 6.78 -4.90 -3.41
N PRO A 320 7.36 -6.12 -3.57
CA PRO A 320 8.81 -6.30 -3.57
C PRO A 320 9.57 -5.42 -4.57
N VAL A 321 8.95 -5.02 -5.69
CA VAL A 321 9.50 -4.05 -6.65
C VAL A 321 9.77 -2.72 -5.96
N TYR A 322 8.76 -2.15 -5.31
CA TYR A 322 8.89 -0.89 -4.58
C TYR A 322 9.86 -1.00 -3.40
N LEU A 323 9.88 -2.13 -2.68
CA LEU A 323 10.86 -2.35 -1.61
C LEU A 323 12.30 -2.30 -2.14
N ALA A 324 12.58 -2.94 -3.28
CA ALA A 324 13.90 -2.91 -3.91
C ALA A 324 14.27 -1.51 -4.39
N LEU A 325 13.33 -0.78 -4.99
CA LEU A 325 13.54 0.60 -5.40
C LEU A 325 13.82 1.53 -4.21
N GLY A 326 13.07 1.39 -3.12
CA GLY A 326 13.28 2.16 -1.89
C GLY A 326 14.63 1.88 -1.22
N ASP A 327 15.06 0.61 -1.21
CA ASP A 327 16.40 0.23 -0.76
C ASP A 327 17.49 0.93 -1.58
N VAL A 328 17.34 0.96 -2.91
CA VAL A 328 18.28 1.64 -3.80
C VAL A 328 18.33 3.14 -3.49
N LEU A 329 17.16 3.79 -3.34
CA LEU A 329 17.08 5.21 -2.98
C LEU A 329 17.74 5.52 -1.63
N LEU A 330 17.51 4.69 -0.61
CA LEU A 330 18.12 4.86 0.71
C LEU A 330 19.64 4.70 0.67
N ASN A 331 20.15 3.77 -0.12
CA ASN A 331 21.60 3.54 -0.24
C ASN A 331 22.31 4.68 -0.98
N LEU A 332 21.68 5.25 -2.01
CA LEU A 332 22.22 6.41 -2.72
C LEU A 332 22.39 7.63 -1.81
N HIS A 333 21.44 7.88 -0.92
CA HIS A 333 21.45 9.02 -0.01
C HIS A 333 22.07 8.71 1.36
N LYS A 334 22.79 7.58 1.49
CA LYS A 334 23.35 7.15 2.79
C LYS A 334 24.48 8.05 3.26
N ASP A 335 25.30 8.50 2.33
CA ASP A 335 26.53 9.28 2.60
C ASP A 335 26.49 10.69 1.95
N GLU A 336 25.40 11.04 1.27
CA GLU A 336 25.19 12.33 0.60
C GLU A 336 24.13 13.16 1.31
N GLU A 337 24.34 14.49 1.39
CA GLU A 337 23.26 15.39 1.82
C GLU A 337 22.20 15.46 0.72
N PRO A 338 20.91 15.22 1.03
CA PRO A 338 19.85 15.26 0.03
C PRO A 338 19.75 16.68 -0.56
N ALA A 339 19.52 16.76 -1.88
CA ALA A 339 19.37 18.03 -2.58
C ALA A 339 18.25 18.92 -1.99
N ASP A 340 17.21 18.29 -1.44
CA ASP A 340 16.15 18.94 -0.67
C ASP A 340 15.99 18.26 0.72
N PRO A 341 16.58 18.85 1.78
CA PRO A 341 16.50 18.30 3.13
C PRO A 341 15.09 18.25 3.73
N GLU A 342 14.20 19.19 3.39
CA GLU A 342 12.84 19.21 3.94
C GLU A 342 11.95 18.18 3.25
N LEU A 343 12.10 17.99 1.95
CA LEU A 343 11.46 16.89 1.22
C LEU A 343 11.95 15.54 1.76
N TRP A 344 13.27 15.36 1.95
CA TRP A 344 13.83 14.13 2.51
C TRP A 344 13.31 13.83 3.91
N LYS A 345 13.15 14.84 4.76
CA LYS A 345 12.57 14.71 6.11
C LYS A 345 11.12 14.21 6.09
N LYS A 346 10.35 14.54 5.05
CA LYS A 346 8.98 14.02 4.84
C LYS A 346 8.96 12.57 4.32
N LEU A 347 9.91 12.22 3.47
CA LEU A 347 9.95 10.92 2.77
C LEU A 347 10.66 9.83 3.54
N LYS A 348 11.75 10.17 4.22
CA LYS A 348 12.59 9.24 4.96
C LYS A 348 11.77 8.36 5.90
N PRO A 349 10.72 8.87 6.58
CA PRO A 349 9.83 8.03 7.36
C PRO A 349 9.11 6.91 6.63
N LYS A 350 8.75 7.14 5.38
CA LYS A 350 8.01 6.20 4.55
C LYS A 350 8.95 5.15 3.95
N LEU A 351 10.16 5.58 3.58
CA LEU A 351 11.26 4.69 3.23
C LEU A 351 11.74 3.83 4.43
N ASP A 352 11.73 4.39 5.64
CA ASP A 352 12.03 3.63 6.87
C ASP A 352 11.06 2.46 7.06
N LEU A 353 9.77 2.65 6.72
CA LEU A 353 8.77 1.58 6.78
C LEU A 353 9.13 0.47 5.80
N TRP A 354 9.44 0.80 4.55
CA TRP A 354 9.82 -0.18 3.54
C TRP A 354 11.09 -0.94 3.96
N SER A 355 12.10 -0.23 4.46
CA SER A 355 13.33 -0.85 4.98
C SER A 355 13.06 -1.76 6.18
N PHE A 356 12.16 -1.37 7.08
CA PHE A 356 11.73 -2.20 8.21
C PHE A 356 11.07 -3.51 7.73
N ILE A 357 10.19 -3.44 6.72
CA ILE A 357 9.54 -4.61 6.11
C ILE A 357 10.58 -5.54 5.49
N THR A 358 11.49 -5.01 4.66
CA THR A 358 12.58 -5.78 4.03
C THR A 358 13.43 -6.50 5.07
N ARG A 359 13.89 -5.78 6.10
CA ARG A 359 14.71 -6.35 7.17
C ARG A 359 13.97 -7.43 7.96
N ARG A 360 12.69 -7.22 8.25
CA ARG A 360 11.90 -8.21 9.00
C ARG A 360 11.78 -9.51 8.22
N LYS A 361 11.52 -9.44 6.91
CA LYS A 361 11.50 -10.60 6.01
C LYS A 361 12.83 -11.35 6.01
N GLU A 362 13.95 -10.63 5.93
CA GLU A 362 15.28 -11.24 5.98
C GLU A 362 15.53 -11.97 7.31
N LEU A 363 15.10 -11.38 8.43
CA LEU A 363 15.23 -11.99 9.76
C LEU A 363 14.33 -13.22 9.92
N GLU A 364 13.09 -13.18 9.43
CA GLU A 364 12.17 -14.32 9.46
C GLU A 364 12.75 -15.50 8.66
N THR A 365 13.30 -15.21 7.48
CA THR A 365 13.98 -16.20 6.65
C THR A 365 15.22 -16.78 7.35
N ALA A 366 16.05 -15.92 7.95
CA ALA A 366 17.29 -16.34 8.61
C ALA A 366 17.06 -17.13 9.90
N THR A 367 15.97 -16.87 10.62
CA THR A 367 15.67 -17.49 11.92
C THR A 367 14.73 -18.69 11.83
N GLY A 368 14.29 -19.07 10.63
CA GLY A 368 13.33 -20.16 10.42
C GLY A 368 11.93 -19.83 10.97
N GLY A 369 11.49 -18.58 10.82
CA GLY A 369 10.16 -18.12 11.23
C GLY A 369 10.03 -17.80 12.73
N ALA A 370 11.14 -17.56 13.45
CA ALA A 370 11.05 -17.13 14.83
C ALA A 370 10.50 -15.70 14.90
N GLU A 371 9.33 -15.52 15.51
CA GLU A 371 8.69 -14.21 15.73
C GLU A 371 9.50 -13.35 16.73
N ARG A 372 10.62 -12.79 16.29
CA ARG A 372 11.49 -11.97 17.13
C ARG A 372 11.78 -10.64 16.46
N LEU A 373 11.10 -9.60 16.96
CA LEU A 373 11.63 -8.25 16.91
C LEU A 373 12.84 -8.18 17.84
N ASP A 374 14.03 -7.96 17.27
CA ASP A 374 15.21 -7.64 18.05
C ASP A 374 15.11 -6.22 18.64
N ASN A 375 16.05 -5.83 19.50
CA ASN A 375 16.06 -4.49 20.10
C ASN A 375 16.18 -3.36 19.07
N VAL A 376 16.67 -3.65 17.85
CA VAL A 376 16.78 -2.65 16.79
C VAL A 376 15.42 -2.47 16.13
N GLY A 377 14.75 -3.57 15.77
CA GLY A 377 13.40 -3.58 15.22
C GLY A 377 12.37 -2.94 16.16
N VAL A 378 12.47 -3.15 17.48
CA VAL A 378 11.62 -2.44 18.45
C VAL A 378 11.82 -0.93 18.40
N ARG A 379 13.06 -0.45 18.23
CA ARG A 379 13.36 0.98 18.13
C ARG A 379 12.89 1.58 16.81
N GLU A 380 13.08 0.87 15.70
CA GLU A 380 12.57 1.24 14.38
C GLU A 380 11.05 1.35 14.39
N LEU A 381 10.36 0.30 14.86
CA LEU A 381 8.90 0.27 14.97
C LEU A 381 8.36 1.39 15.86
N ASN A 382 8.98 1.64 17.02
CA ASN A 382 8.62 2.76 17.88
C ASN A 382 8.71 4.10 17.13
N SER A 383 9.74 4.29 16.30
CA SER A 383 9.91 5.50 15.49
C SER A 383 8.87 5.64 14.38
N LEU A 384 8.52 4.53 13.71
CA LEU A 384 7.46 4.50 12.69
C LEU A 384 6.09 4.86 13.30
N VAL A 385 5.72 4.23 14.41
CA VAL A 385 4.46 4.45 15.12
C VAL A 385 4.33 5.90 15.62
N ALA A 386 5.44 6.52 16.04
CA ALA A 386 5.43 7.91 16.49
C ALA A 386 5.08 8.92 15.37
N ARG A 387 5.29 8.54 14.10
CA ARG A 387 5.11 9.39 12.91
C ARG A 387 3.83 9.10 12.13
N ALA A 388 3.26 7.90 12.29
CA ALA A 388 2.03 7.50 11.63
C ALA A 388 0.76 8.09 12.28
N SER A 389 -0.30 8.12 11.48
CA SER A 389 -1.64 8.61 11.78
C SER A 389 -2.59 7.44 12.02
N CYS A 390 -3.48 7.58 12.99
CA CYS A 390 -4.50 6.58 13.33
C CYS A 390 -5.79 7.26 13.76
N THR A 391 -6.93 6.61 13.50
CA THR A 391 -8.26 7.12 13.90
C THR A 391 -8.48 6.97 15.41
N PHE A 392 -8.17 5.80 15.98
CA PHE A 392 -8.30 5.58 17.42
C PHE A 392 -6.93 5.68 18.10
N PRO A 393 -6.78 6.48 19.17
CA PRO A 393 -5.52 6.58 19.91
C PRO A 393 -4.96 5.24 20.40
N GLN A 394 -5.83 4.26 20.70
CA GLN A 394 -5.46 2.91 21.12
C GLN A 394 -4.72 2.13 20.02
N ASP A 395 -4.91 2.47 18.74
CA ASP A 395 -4.28 1.78 17.62
C ASP A 395 -2.76 1.92 17.63
N ARG A 396 -2.21 2.95 18.29
CA ARG A 396 -0.76 3.06 18.57
C ARG A 396 -0.17 1.85 19.30
N VAL A 397 -1.03 1.03 19.89
CA VAL A 397 -0.71 -0.30 20.40
C VAL A 397 -1.39 -1.36 19.54
N TYR A 398 -2.72 -1.32 19.39
CA TYR A 398 -3.50 -2.42 18.81
C TYR A 398 -3.13 -2.72 17.35
N ALA A 399 -2.82 -1.70 16.55
CA ALA A 399 -2.51 -1.87 15.12
C ALA A 399 -1.14 -2.52 14.85
N ILE A 400 -0.29 -2.66 15.87
CA ILE A 400 1.04 -3.27 15.77
C ILE A 400 1.19 -4.51 16.64
N LEU A 401 0.17 -4.91 17.41
CA LEU A 401 0.27 -6.03 18.36
C LEU A 401 0.64 -7.35 17.67
N GLY A 402 0.22 -7.54 16.42
CA GLY A 402 0.56 -8.73 15.64
C GLY A 402 2.05 -8.89 15.34
N LEU A 403 2.78 -7.78 15.36
CA LEU A 403 4.21 -7.77 15.09
C LEU A 403 5.05 -8.31 16.26
N PHE A 404 4.46 -8.35 17.47
CA PHE A 404 5.11 -8.81 18.69
C PHE A 404 4.82 -10.30 18.98
N PRO A 405 5.71 -10.98 19.72
CA PRO A 405 5.49 -12.38 20.09
C PRO A 405 4.28 -12.53 21.03
N PRO A 406 3.69 -13.75 21.14
CA PRO A 406 2.52 -14.04 21.97
C PRO A 406 2.67 -13.63 23.45
N SER A 407 3.90 -13.64 23.96
CA SER A 407 4.21 -13.21 25.34
C SER A 407 3.94 -11.73 25.59
N VAL A 408 4.01 -10.89 24.54
CA VAL A 408 3.71 -9.46 24.61
C VAL A 408 2.26 -9.21 24.21
N SER A 409 1.83 -9.74 23.06
CA SER A 409 0.49 -9.50 22.54
C SER A 409 -0.61 -10.06 23.44
N GLY A 410 -0.39 -11.23 24.05
CA GLY A 410 -1.32 -11.82 25.02
C GLY A 410 -1.35 -11.13 26.39
N ALA A 411 -0.38 -10.27 26.70
CA ALA A 411 -0.34 -9.52 27.95
C ALA A 411 -1.09 -8.18 27.87
N VAL A 412 -1.40 -7.70 26.67
CA VAL A 412 -2.18 -6.50 26.43
C VAL A 412 -3.64 -6.89 26.21
N ARG A 413 -4.54 -6.34 27.04
CA ARG A 413 -5.98 -6.55 26.84
C ARG A 413 -6.52 -5.56 25.83
N VAL A 414 -7.01 -6.05 24.69
CA VAL A 414 -7.67 -5.21 23.70
C VAL A 414 -9.07 -4.82 24.17
N ASP A 415 -9.28 -3.52 24.33
CA ASP A 415 -10.56 -2.90 24.63
C ASP A 415 -10.59 -1.45 24.11
N TYR A 416 -11.35 -1.18 23.05
CA TYR A 416 -11.53 0.17 22.50
C TYR A 416 -12.40 1.07 23.40
N ASN A 417 -13.04 0.54 24.45
CA ASN A 417 -13.68 1.39 25.48
C ASN A 417 -12.69 1.85 26.56
N GLN A 418 -11.47 1.31 26.57
CA GLN A 418 -10.44 1.70 27.52
C GLN A 418 -9.75 2.99 27.09
N ASP A 419 -9.34 3.79 28.07
CA ASP A 419 -8.48 4.94 27.86
C ASP A 419 -7.12 4.52 27.25
N ALA A 420 -6.72 5.18 26.16
CA ALA A 420 -5.50 4.86 25.43
C ALA A 420 -4.22 5.03 26.26
N ALA A 421 -4.20 5.91 27.27
CA ALA A 421 -3.07 6.04 28.18
C ALA A 421 -2.89 4.78 29.03
N VAL A 422 -3.99 4.13 29.42
CA VAL A 422 -3.95 2.86 30.17
C VAL A 422 -3.45 1.74 29.26
N THR A 423 -3.96 1.65 28.03
CA THR A 423 -3.49 0.70 27.02
C THR A 423 -1.98 0.86 26.76
N MET A 424 -1.51 2.09 26.56
CA MET A 424 -0.09 2.39 26.36
C MET A 424 0.76 2.03 27.60
N ALA A 425 0.26 2.28 28.81
CA ALA A 425 0.96 1.92 30.04
C ALA A 425 1.10 0.39 30.20
N GLN A 426 0.05 -0.37 29.89
CA GLN A 426 0.12 -1.84 29.87
C GLN A 426 1.17 -2.32 28.88
N PHE A 427 1.14 -1.80 27.64
CA PHE A 427 2.09 -2.18 26.61
C PHE A 427 3.55 -1.87 26.99
N ARG A 428 3.82 -0.68 27.55
CA ARG A 428 5.16 -0.31 28.03
C ARG A 428 5.69 -1.20 29.15
N SER A 429 4.80 -1.78 29.96
CA SER A 429 5.19 -2.69 31.04
C SER A 429 5.77 -4.01 30.51
N VAL A 430 5.40 -4.39 29.27
CA VAL A 430 5.84 -5.64 28.62
C VAL A 430 6.80 -5.43 27.46
N VAL A 431 6.98 -4.19 26.98
CA VAL A 431 7.98 -3.81 25.97
C VAL A 431 8.92 -2.73 26.54
N PRO A 432 10.00 -3.15 27.24
CA PRO A 432 10.99 -2.22 27.77
C PRO A 432 11.63 -1.38 26.65
N GLY A 433 11.73 -0.06 26.86
CA GLY A 433 12.31 0.87 25.88
C GLY A 433 11.30 1.49 24.90
N TRP A 434 10.01 1.16 25.02
CA TRP A 434 8.97 1.84 24.28
C TRP A 434 8.70 3.25 24.83
N ASN A 435 9.18 4.27 24.12
CA ASN A 435 9.15 5.68 24.55
C ASN A 435 8.19 6.56 23.74
N CYS A 436 7.35 6.00 22.87
CA CYS A 436 6.36 6.79 22.13
C CYS A 436 5.35 7.43 23.08
N ASN A 437 5.50 8.72 23.37
CA ASN A 437 4.64 9.49 24.28
C ASN A 437 3.43 10.12 23.59
N ARG A 438 3.34 10.05 22.26
CA ARG A 438 2.21 10.61 21.52
C ARG A 438 1.02 9.68 21.64
N LEU A 439 -0.08 10.20 22.18
CA LEU A 439 -1.39 9.55 22.17
C LEU A 439 -2.35 10.24 21.18
N GLU A 440 -2.09 11.49 20.80
CA GLU A 440 -2.94 12.25 19.90
C GLU A 440 -2.63 11.97 18.41
N PRO A 441 -3.64 12.00 17.51
CA PRO A 441 -3.45 11.96 16.06
C PRO A 441 -2.70 13.21 15.57
N ARG A 442 -1.90 13.11 14.50
CA ARG A 442 -1.50 14.30 13.74
C ARG A 442 -2.73 14.85 13.02
N SER A 443 -3.02 16.14 13.17
CA SER A 443 -3.90 16.83 12.21
C SER A 443 -3.09 17.19 10.96
N GLU A 444 -3.73 17.22 9.79
CA GLU A 444 -3.07 17.67 8.55
C GLU A 444 -2.46 19.09 8.69
N SER A 445 -3.03 19.91 9.58
CA SER A 445 -2.51 21.24 9.94
C SER A 445 -1.10 21.23 10.57
N ASP A 446 -0.65 20.11 11.14
CA ASP A 446 0.71 20.00 11.69
C ASP A 446 1.79 19.86 10.61
N ASP A 447 1.40 19.43 9.39
CA ASP A 447 2.30 19.35 8.24
C ASP A 447 2.12 20.56 7.28
N GLU A 448 1.04 21.34 7.40
CA GLU A 448 0.79 22.59 6.63
C GLU A 448 1.33 23.88 7.28
N GLY A 449 1.91 23.79 8.48
CA GLY A 449 2.39 24.95 9.26
C GLY A 449 3.58 25.75 8.69
N VAL A 450 3.91 25.63 7.40
CA VAL A 450 4.90 26.48 6.70
C VAL A 450 4.48 26.71 5.24
N CYS A 451 3.30 27.28 5.01
CA CYS A 451 2.95 27.93 3.74
C CYS A 451 1.98 29.12 3.98
N GLN A 452 2.31 30.00 4.93
CA GLN A 452 1.81 31.38 4.88
C GLN A 452 2.97 32.30 4.49
N GLY A 453 3.15 32.44 3.18
CA GLY A 453 4.12 33.34 2.58
C GLY A 453 3.57 33.91 1.27
N SER A 454 2.95 35.08 1.36
CA SER A 454 2.85 36.09 0.30
C SER A 454 2.17 35.64 -1.02
N MET A 455 0.86 35.85 -1.07
CA MET A 455 0.16 36.16 -2.30
C MET A 455 0.76 37.47 -2.87
N MET A 456 1.65 37.36 -3.86
CA MET A 456 2.03 38.51 -4.67
C MET A 456 0.92 38.70 -5.71
N GLU A 457 0.11 39.73 -5.52
CA GLU A 457 -0.70 40.31 -6.58
C GLU A 457 0.25 40.77 -7.70
N LEU A 458 0.08 40.19 -8.89
CA LEU A 458 0.65 40.70 -10.12
C LEU A 458 -0.32 41.74 -10.69
N ASP A 459 0.07 43.00 -10.62
CA ASP A 459 -0.31 44.04 -11.59
C ASP A 459 0.74 44.09 -12.70
#